data_AF-A0A972QKP1-F1
#
_entry.id   AF-A0A972QKP1-F1
#
_cell.length_a   1.000
_cell.length_b   1.000
_cell.length_c   1.000
_cell.angle_alpha   90.00
_cell.angle_beta   90.00
_cell.angle_gamma   90.00
#
_symmetry.space_group_name_H-M   'P 1'
#
loop_
_entity.id
_entity.type
_entity.pdbx_description
1 polymer ?
#
loop_
_entity_poly.entity_id
_entity_poly.type
_entity_poly.pdbx_seq_one_letter_code
_entity_poly.pdbx_strand_id
1 'polypeptide(L)'
;MSLYFVFSIDGDWDEYFFPKLSEAEREPDKKILLNLIRHEIRISATINNKVLHFVHTSSVAHDFFLQPEFISLWKKIEARGGSVGVHCHSEDLYREGYLYDPEKMEKVITSLTNNLRGKGLNPISYRGGYLTFCEKTIPFLEKNGLFFDFSCDPDRYLWHEGELVADWRGAPDNYYRISYEDHRKPGKSKVIEIPLGTSGKDALYIDITSLKSIWKAARALAKKDKEESGDIIVSVLSHTYEFSSFWKRLRIRSALLICKRYGKFINDREAIEIINTLRGAR
;
A
#
# COMPACT_ATOMS: atom_id res chain seq x y z
N MET A 1 11.89 20.71 -1.25
CA MET A 1 11.38 20.42 -2.59
C MET A 1 12.11 19.20 -3.08
N SER A 2 11.45 18.07 -2.92
CA SER A 2 11.93 16.77 -3.33
C SER A 2 10.73 15.89 -3.61
N LEU A 3 10.79 15.18 -4.73
CA LEU A 3 9.92 14.05 -5.02
C LEU A 3 10.34 12.83 -4.19
N TYR A 4 9.40 12.32 -3.40
CA TYR A 4 9.55 11.13 -2.58
C TYR A 4 8.61 10.02 -3.04
N PHE A 5 9.14 8.79 -3.02
CA PHE A 5 8.42 7.58 -3.35
C PHE A 5 8.38 6.65 -2.13
N VAL A 6 7.20 6.11 -1.82
CA VAL A 6 7.06 4.97 -0.91
C VAL A 6 6.84 3.71 -1.73
N PHE A 7 7.77 2.76 -1.69
CA PHE A 7 7.57 1.47 -2.37
C PHE A 7 6.69 0.57 -1.52
N SER A 8 5.43 0.43 -1.90
CA SER A 8 4.44 -0.43 -1.26
C SER A 8 4.34 -1.79 -1.96
N ILE A 9 4.19 -2.84 -1.16
CA ILE A 9 3.95 -4.20 -1.63
C ILE A 9 2.70 -4.74 -0.95
N ASP A 10 1.72 -5.16 -1.75
CA ASP A 10 0.55 -5.87 -1.27
C ASP A 10 0.88 -7.36 -1.08
N GLY A 11 0.54 -7.88 0.10
CA GLY A 11 0.88 -9.22 0.60
C GLY A 11 0.14 -10.37 -0.07
N ASP A 12 -0.02 -10.35 -1.39
CA ASP A 12 -0.96 -11.21 -2.12
C ASP A 12 -0.27 -12.36 -2.88
N TRP A 13 -1.01 -13.44 -3.12
CA TRP A 13 -0.57 -14.59 -3.92
C TRP A 13 -1.49 -14.81 -5.13
N ASP A 14 -0.99 -15.50 -6.16
CA ASP A 14 -1.69 -15.63 -7.44
C ASP A 14 -3.07 -16.30 -7.27
N GLU A 15 -3.14 -17.36 -6.46
CA GLU A 15 -4.36 -18.15 -6.27
C GLU A 15 -5.51 -17.36 -5.62
N TYR A 16 -5.17 -16.36 -4.82
CA TYR A 16 -6.13 -15.52 -4.11
C TYR A 16 -7.15 -14.86 -5.04
N PHE A 17 -6.73 -14.46 -6.25
CA PHE A 17 -7.57 -13.73 -7.19
C PHE A 17 -8.38 -14.61 -8.13
N PHE A 18 -8.29 -15.95 -8.03
CA PHE A 18 -9.01 -16.83 -8.95
C PHE A 18 -10.43 -17.16 -8.46
N PRO A 19 -11.49 -16.55 -9.05
CA PRO A 19 -12.87 -16.71 -8.59
C PRO A 19 -13.39 -18.14 -8.69
N LYS A 20 -12.77 -18.98 -9.52
CA LYS A 20 -13.19 -20.37 -9.75
C LYS A 20 -12.64 -21.36 -8.73
N LEU A 21 -11.63 -20.97 -7.94
CA LEU A 21 -11.06 -21.81 -6.90
C LEU A 21 -11.95 -21.81 -5.65
N SER A 22 -11.99 -22.93 -4.95
CA SER A 22 -12.55 -23.02 -3.60
C SER A 22 -11.70 -22.26 -2.59
N GLU A 23 -12.24 -21.93 -1.40
CA GLU A 23 -11.48 -21.25 -0.34
C GLU A 23 -10.19 -22.02 0.03
N ALA A 24 -10.27 -23.35 0.12
CA ALA A 24 -9.12 -24.21 0.41
C ALA A 24 -8.04 -24.14 -0.68
N GLU A 25 -8.43 -24.08 -1.95
CA GLU A 25 -7.49 -23.94 -3.08
C GLU A 25 -6.89 -22.53 -3.18
N ARG A 26 -7.52 -21.54 -2.53
CA ARG A 26 -6.96 -20.20 -2.39
C ARG A 26 -6.10 -20.06 -1.14
N GLU A 27 -5.93 -21.08 -0.31
CA GLU A 27 -5.05 -20.94 0.84
C GLU A 27 -3.60 -20.69 0.39
N PRO A 28 -2.89 -19.79 1.08
CA PRO A 28 -1.52 -19.45 0.71
C PRO A 28 -0.54 -20.60 0.97
N ASP A 29 0.33 -20.91 0.00
CA ASP A 29 1.46 -21.83 0.23
C ASP A 29 2.60 -21.12 0.97
N LYS A 30 2.87 -21.58 2.19
CA LYS A 30 3.91 -21.02 3.08
C LYS A 30 5.30 -21.04 2.45
N LYS A 31 5.70 -22.12 1.79
CA LYS A 31 7.04 -22.25 1.21
C LYS A 31 7.22 -21.28 0.05
N ILE A 32 6.19 -21.14 -0.78
CA ILE A 32 6.17 -20.20 -1.91
C ILE A 32 6.27 -18.76 -1.37
N LEU A 33 5.37 -18.34 -0.50
CA LEU A 33 5.35 -16.96 0.02
C LEU A 33 6.61 -16.58 0.79
N LEU A 34 7.15 -17.47 1.64
CA LEU A 34 8.43 -17.23 2.31
C LEU A 34 9.57 -17.02 1.30
N ASN A 35 9.53 -17.67 0.13
CA ASN A 35 10.51 -17.43 -0.92
C ASN A 35 10.29 -16.09 -1.64
N LEU A 36 9.04 -15.74 -1.94
CA LEU A 36 8.67 -14.46 -2.56
C LEU A 36 9.09 -13.27 -1.69
N ILE A 37 8.75 -13.28 -0.41
CA ILE A 37 9.12 -12.21 0.54
C ILE A 37 10.65 -12.10 0.71
N ARG A 38 11.39 -13.21 0.65
CA ARG A 38 12.85 -13.15 0.63
C ARG A 38 13.38 -12.46 -0.63
N HIS A 39 12.69 -12.57 -1.77
CA HIS A 39 13.03 -11.82 -2.96
C HIS A 39 12.67 -10.34 -2.85
N GLU A 40 11.55 -9.98 -2.22
CA GLU A 40 11.21 -8.59 -1.90
C GLU A 40 12.32 -7.92 -1.10
N ILE A 41 12.74 -8.56 0.00
CA ILE A 41 13.83 -8.07 0.87
C ILE A 41 15.15 -7.90 0.10
N ARG A 42 15.43 -8.77 -0.88
CA ARG A 42 16.64 -8.65 -1.72
C ARG A 42 16.52 -7.50 -2.73
N ILE A 43 15.33 -7.26 -3.27
CA ILE A 43 15.09 -6.18 -4.24
C ILE A 43 15.05 -4.83 -3.54
N SER A 44 14.48 -4.74 -2.34
CA SER A 44 14.40 -3.50 -1.58
C SER A 44 15.78 -2.92 -1.25
N ALA A 45 16.84 -3.74 -1.19
CA ALA A 45 18.22 -3.26 -1.04
C ALA A 45 18.63 -2.25 -2.14
N THR A 46 18.03 -2.31 -3.34
CA THR A 46 18.30 -1.34 -4.44
C THR A 46 17.80 0.07 -4.14
N ILE A 47 16.85 0.18 -3.20
CA ILE A 47 16.24 1.42 -2.73
C ILE A 47 16.53 1.63 -1.23
N ASN A 48 17.71 1.21 -0.77
CA ASN A 48 18.16 1.36 0.63
C ASN A 48 17.21 0.71 1.65
N ASN A 49 16.60 -0.41 1.27
CA ASN A 49 15.62 -1.17 2.07
C ASN A 49 14.34 -0.39 2.44
N LYS A 50 14.05 0.73 1.76
CA LYS A 50 12.86 1.56 1.98
C LYS A 50 11.63 0.93 1.31
N VAL A 51 11.12 -0.12 1.93
CA VAL A 51 9.94 -0.87 1.49
C VAL A 51 8.88 -0.88 2.58
N LEU A 52 7.62 -0.83 2.19
CA LEU A 52 6.46 -1.02 3.04
C LEU A 52 5.70 -2.26 2.55
N HIS A 53 5.71 -3.33 3.34
CA HIS A 53 4.96 -4.55 3.02
C HIS A 53 3.63 -4.55 3.79
N PHE A 54 2.50 -4.67 3.10
CA PHE A 54 1.19 -4.76 3.75
C PHE A 54 0.80 -6.21 4.00
N VAL A 55 0.61 -6.56 5.27
CA VAL A 55 0.25 -7.92 5.70
C VAL A 55 -1.24 -8.15 5.51
N HIS A 56 -1.57 -9.19 4.76
CA HIS A 56 -2.93 -9.52 4.32
C HIS A 56 -3.84 -10.01 5.45
N THR A 57 -5.12 -9.60 5.42
CA THR A 57 -6.13 -9.98 6.42
C THR A 57 -7.31 -10.83 5.91
N SER A 58 -7.24 -11.47 4.74
CA SER A 58 -8.38 -12.25 4.23
C SER A 58 -8.75 -13.40 5.15
N SER A 59 -10.00 -13.85 5.04
CA SER A 59 -10.51 -15.01 5.79
C SER A 59 -9.63 -16.25 5.61
N VAL A 60 -9.09 -16.45 4.40
CA VAL A 60 -8.19 -17.58 4.06
C VAL A 60 -6.75 -17.42 4.57
N ALA A 61 -6.39 -16.26 5.15
CA ALA A 61 -5.02 -15.97 5.59
C ALA A 61 -4.92 -15.31 6.98
N HIS A 62 -6.00 -15.30 7.77
CA HIS A 62 -6.12 -14.47 8.98
C HIS A 62 -4.93 -14.59 9.94
N ASP A 63 -4.55 -15.81 10.30
CA ASP A 63 -3.41 -16.09 11.19
C ASP A 63 -2.16 -16.54 10.43
N PHE A 64 -2.27 -16.73 9.11
CA PHE A 64 -1.22 -17.33 8.31
C PHE A 64 0.08 -16.52 8.36
N PHE A 65 -0.01 -15.20 8.19
CA PHE A 65 1.14 -14.30 8.23
C PHE A 65 1.64 -13.97 9.64
N LEU A 66 0.96 -14.47 10.68
CA LEU A 66 1.37 -14.35 12.08
C LEU A 66 2.24 -15.52 12.55
N GLN A 67 2.45 -16.53 11.69
CA GLN A 67 3.37 -17.64 11.98
C GLN A 67 4.81 -17.13 12.21
N PRO A 68 5.60 -17.79 13.09
CA PRO A 68 6.93 -17.33 13.48
C PRO A 68 7.89 -17.01 12.32
N GLU A 69 7.82 -17.78 11.23
CA GLU A 69 8.66 -17.61 10.05
C GLU A 69 8.39 -16.28 9.33
N PHE A 70 7.13 -15.87 9.22
CA PHE A 70 6.76 -14.57 8.64
C PHE A 70 7.11 -13.43 9.59
N ILE A 71 6.82 -13.57 10.89
CA ILE A 71 7.22 -12.59 11.92
C ILE A 71 8.74 -12.32 11.87
N SER A 72 9.55 -13.37 11.67
CA SER A 72 11.00 -13.23 11.50
C SER A 72 11.37 -12.37 10.28
N LEU A 73 10.67 -12.53 9.16
CA LEU A 73 10.86 -11.71 7.95
C LEU A 73 10.40 -10.27 8.15
N TRP A 74 9.26 -10.04 8.81
CA TRP A 74 8.76 -8.69 9.12
C TRP A 74 9.75 -7.93 10.00
N LYS A 75 10.26 -8.56 11.05
CA LYS A 75 11.30 -7.97 11.91
C LYS A 75 12.58 -7.66 11.13
N LYS A 76 12.93 -8.52 10.18
CA LYS A 76 14.09 -8.29 9.29
C LYS A 76 13.87 -7.10 8.35
N ILE A 77 12.64 -6.88 7.88
CA ILE A 77 12.27 -5.69 7.09
C ILE A 77 12.42 -4.43 7.95
N GLU A 78 11.83 -4.39 9.15
CA GLU A 78 11.92 -3.23 10.04
C GLU A 78 13.36 -2.94 10.47
N ALA A 79 14.13 -3.96 10.86
CA ALA A 79 15.53 -3.81 11.27
C ALA A 79 16.44 -3.27 10.15
N ARG A 80 16.02 -3.34 8.89
CA ARG A 80 16.74 -2.80 7.74
C ARG A 80 16.26 -1.41 7.31
N GLY A 81 15.30 -0.84 8.02
CA GLY A 81 14.71 0.46 7.71
C GLY A 81 13.50 0.41 6.78
N GLY A 82 12.92 -0.77 6.53
CA GLY A 82 11.60 -0.90 5.94
C GLY A 82 10.49 -0.87 7.00
N SER A 83 9.27 -1.17 6.58
CA SER A 83 8.08 -1.17 7.45
C SER A 83 7.11 -2.27 7.05
N VAL A 84 6.23 -2.63 7.98
CA VAL A 84 5.06 -3.47 7.71
C VAL A 84 3.78 -2.70 8.02
N GLY A 85 2.75 -2.89 7.19
CA GLY A 85 1.43 -2.30 7.33
C GLY A 85 0.34 -3.36 7.34
N VAL A 86 -0.91 -2.92 7.40
CA VAL A 86 -2.11 -3.76 7.36
C VAL A 86 -2.75 -3.69 5.97
N HIS A 87 -2.85 -4.83 5.27
CA HIS A 87 -3.60 -4.95 4.03
C HIS A 87 -4.97 -5.55 4.29
N CYS A 88 -6.02 -4.73 4.28
CA CYS A 88 -7.34 -5.19 4.64
C CYS A 88 -8.07 -5.80 3.44
N HIS A 89 -8.38 -7.08 3.52
CA HIS A 89 -9.17 -7.81 2.54
C HIS A 89 -10.30 -8.54 3.26
N SER A 90 -11.13 -7.76 3.96
CA SER A 90 -12.34 -8.26 4.63
C SER A 90 -13.63 -7.90 3.92
N GLU A 91 -13.51 -7.21 2.78
CA GLU A 91 -14.50 -7.21 1.71
C GLU A 91 -14.76 -8.66 1.33
N ASP A 92 -16.02 -9.06 1.33
CA ASP A 92 -16.39 -10.39 0.89
C ASP A 92 -16.10 -10.46 -0.62
N LEU A 93 -15.05 -11.20 -0.97
CA LEU A 93 -14.51 -11.31 -2.34
C LEU A 93 -15.53 -11.84 -3.35
N TYR A 94 -16.64 -12.43 -2.88
CA TYR A 94 -17.61 -13.14 -3.72
C TYR A 94 -19.08 -12.91 -3.35
N ARG A 95 -19.38 -12.10 -2.34
CA ARG A 95 -20.75 -11.70 -2.00
C ARG A 95 -20.80 -10.27 -1.51
N GLU A 96 -21.33 -9.39 -2.36
CA GLU A 96 -21.73 -8.02 -2.02
C GLU A 96 -20.56 -7.05 -1.75
N GLY A 97 -20.25 -6.29 -2.81
CA GLY A 97 -19.27 -5.21 -2.89
C GLY A 97 -19.62 -3.99 -2.03
N TYR A 98 -19.69 -4.19 -0.73
CA TYR A 98 -19.78 -3.12 0.25
C TYR A 98 -18.63 -3.25 1.23
N LEU A 99 -18.12 -2.09 1.68
CA LEU A 99 -17.69 -1.91 3.06
C LEU A 99 -18.93 -2.08 3.98
N TYR A 100 -19.61 -3.22 3.91
CA TYR A 100 -20.96 -3.41 4.48
C TYR A 100 -20.91 -3.42 5.99
N ASP A 101 -19.81 -3.95 6.51
CA ASP A 101 -19.63 -4.21 7.92
C ASP A 101 -18.39 -3.47 8.44
N PRO A 102 -18.53 -2.16 8.73
CA PRO A 102 -17.51 -1.40 9.42
C PRO A 102 -17.05 -2.06 10.71
N GLU A 103 -17.92 -2.80 11.42
CA GLU A 103 -17.52 -3.49 12.65
C GLU A 103 -16.62 -4.69 12.37
N LYS A 104 -16.91 -5.48 11.33
CA LYS A 104 -16.03 -6.58 10.89
C LYS A 104 -14.69 -6.03 10.44
N MET A 105 -14.68 -4.95 9.67
CA MET A 105 -13.43 -4.28 9.28
C MET A 105 -12.64 -3.80 10.49
N GLU A 106 -13.29 -3.11 11.43
CA GLU A 106 -12.65 -2.65 12.66
C GLU A 106 -12.03 -3.84 13.41
N LYS A 107 -12.79 -4.92 13.62
CA LYS A 107 -12.32 -6.14 14.29
C LYS A 107 -11.09 -6.73 13.61
N VAL A 108 -11.08 -6.81 12.29
CA VAL A 108 -9.97 -7.40 11.54
C VAL A 108 -8.73 -6.49 11.56
N ILE A 109 -8.90 -5.18 11.35
CA ILE A 109 -7.82 -4.19 11.43
C ILE A 109 -7.21 -4.20 12.84
N THR A 110 -8.06 -4.15 13.87
CA THR A 110 -7.62 -4.18 15.28
C THR A 110 -6.94 -5.49 15.63
N SER A 111 -7.50 -6.63 15.22
CA SER A 111 -6.91 -7.95 15.47
C SER A 111 -5.50 -8.04 14.89
N LEU A 112 -5.32 -7.77 13.59
CA LEU A 112 -4.01 -7.87 12.97
C LEU A 112 -3.03 -6.84 13.57
N THR A 113 -3.46 -5.59 13.76
CA THR A 113 -2.59 -4.55 14.34
C THR A 113 -2.09 -4.94 15.73
N ASN A 114 -2.98 -5.42 16.60
CA ASN A 114 -2.61 -5.83 17.96
C ASN A 114 -1.71 -7.07 17.95
N ASN A 115 -1.96 -8.03 17.07
CA ASN A 115 -1.11 -9.20 16.94
C ASN A 115 0.31 -8.83 16.46
N LEU A 116 0.43 -8.00 15.41
CA LEU A 116 1.73 -7.52 14.94
C LEU A 116 2.49 -6.77 16.04
N ARG A 117 1.81 -5.89 16.78
CA ARG A 117 2.39 -5.17 17.93
C ARG A 117 2.80 -6.10 19.07
N GLY A 118 1.97 -7.08 19.40
CA GLY A 118 2.27 -8.10 20.40
C GLY A 118 3.50 -8.96 20.03
N LYS A 119 3.87 -9.00 18.75
CA LYS A 119 5.11 -9.63 18.27
C LYS A 119 6.30 -8.66 18.16
N GLY A 120 6.13 -7.39 18.53
CA GLY A 120 7.18 -6.37 18.54
C GLY A 120 7.39 -5.66 17.20
N LEU A 121 6.38 -5.66 16.32
CA LEU A 121 6.36 -4.86 15.10
C LEU A 121 5.58 -3.56 15.33
N ASN A 122 5.80 -2.54 14.51
CA ASN A 122 5.17 -1.23 14.71
C ASN A 122 4.41 -0.77 13.45
N PRO A 123 3.29 -1.42 13.09
CA PRO A 123 2.49 -1.01 11.95
C PRO A 123 1.84 0.36 12.22
N ILE A 124 2.02 1.26 11.24
CA ILE A 124 1.45 2.61 11.20
C ILE A 124 0.76 2.93 9.87
N SER A 125 0.74 1.96 8.94
CA SER A 125 0.25 2.13 7.58
C SER A 125 -0.84 1.11 7.29
N TYR A 126 -1.85 1.56 6.55
CA TYR A 126 -3.00 0.78 6.13
C TYR A 126 -3.15 0.83 4.61
N ARG A 127 -3.75 -0.22 4.04
CA ARG A 127 -4.17 -0.26 2.64
C ARG A 127 -5.38 -1.18 2.47
N GLY A 128 -6.45 -0.66 1.90
CA GLY A 128 -7.64 -1.41 1.52
C GLY A 128 -7.39 -2.27 0.29
N GLY A 129 -7.93 -3.49 0.32
CA GLY A 129 -8.01 -4.37 -0.84
C GLY A 129 -8.84 -3.74 -1.94
N TYR A 130 -8.54 -4.03 -3.21
CA TYR A 130 -9.26 -3.48 -4.37
C TYR A 130 -9.39 -1.93 -4.39
N LEU A 131 -8.51 -1.22 -3.68
CA LEU A 131 -8.57 0.24 -3.49
C LEU A 131 -9.80 0.70 -2.69
N THR A 132 -10.47 -0.21 -2.00
CA THR A 132 -11.69 0.05 -1.26
C THR A 132 -11.37 0.83 0.01
N PHE A 133 -11.99 2.00 0.13
CA PHE A 133 -11.88 2.86 1.29
C PHE A 133 -13.14 3.74 1.40
N CYS A 134 -13.51 4.08 2.63
CA CYS A 134 -14.52 5.12 2.89
C CYS A 134 -14.19 5.86 4.19
N GLU A 135 -14.83 7.01 4.38
CA GLU A 135 -14.70 7.87 5.54
C GLU A 135 -15.00 7.15 6.88
N LYS A 136 -15.85 6.11 6.88
CA LYS A 136 -16.11 5.29 8.07
C LYS A 136 -14.91 4.47 8.54
N THR A 137 -13.91 4.27 7.68
CA THR A 137 -12.68 3.54 8.03
C THR A 137 -11.74 4.41 8.88
N ILE A 138 -11.82 5.73 8.74
CA ILE A 138 -10.90 6.69 9.36
C ILE A 138 -10.87 6.54 10.90
N PRO A 139 -12.00 6.50 11.63
CA PRO A 139 -11.96 6.34 13.09
C PRO A 139 -11.28 5.04 13.53
N PHE A 140 -11.40 3.97 12.76
CA PHE A 140 -10.76 2.69 13.06
C PHE A 140 -9.25 2.80 12.92
N LEU A 141 -8.76 3.44 11.85
CA LEU A 141 -7.34 3.65 11.64
C LEU A 141 -6.74 4.50 12.78
N GLU A 142 -7.41 5.59 13.15
CA GLU A 142 -6.95 6.46 14.24
C GLU A 142 -6.92 5.76 15.59
N LYS A 143 -7.98 5.00 15.92
CA LYS A 143 -8.05 4.19 17.15
C LYS A 143 -6.92 3.17 17.22
N ASN A 144 -6.55 2.60 16.08
CA ASN A 144 -5.47 1.63 15.98
C ASN A 144 -4.10 2.29 15.77
N GLY A 145 -3.97 3.61 15.74
CA GLY A 145 -2.68 4.29 15.51
C GLY A 145 -2.07 4.02 14.13
N LEU A 146 -2.91 3.79 13.13
CA LEU A 146 -2.55 3.71 11.72
C LEU A 146 -2.69 5.12 11.14
N PHE A 147 -1.56 5.76 10.85
CA PHE A 147 -1.48 7.17 10.46
C PHE A 147 -1.51 7.39 8.95
N PHE A 148 -1.23 6.34 8.16
CA PHE A 148 -1.26 6.41 6.72
C PHE A 148 -2.27 5.48 6.11
N ASP A 149 -2.96 5.97 5.08
CA ASP A 149 -3.63 5.15 4.08
C ASP A 149 -2.89 5.28 2.74
N PHE A 150 -2.97 4.20 1.97
CA PHE A 150 -2.32 4.05 0.66
C PHE A 150 -3.32 3.51 -0.37
N SER A 151 -4.61 3.67 -0.14
CA SER A 151 -5.65 3.06 -0.97
C SER A 151 -5.98 3.90 -2.21
N CYS A 152 -5.61 5.18 -2.23
CA CYS A 152 -5.95 6.10 -3.30
C CYS A 152 -5.20 5.78 -4.59
N ASP A 153 -5.96 5.55 -5.66
CA ASP A 153 -5.50 5.64 -7.05
C ASP A 153 -6.25 6.81 -7.70
N PRO A 154 -5.65 8.01 -7.75
CA PRO A 154 -6.36 9.23 -8.14
C PRO A 154 -7.13 9.08 -9.45
N ASP A 155 -8.37 9.57 -9.47
CA ASP A 155 -9.31 9.49 -10.60
C ASP A 155 -9.83 8.09 -10.97
N ARG A 156 -9.38 7.05 -10.27
CA ARG A 156 -9.91 5.70 -10.46
C ARG A 156 -11.22 5.49 -9.72
N TYR A 157 -12.02 4.59 -10.26
CA TYR A 157 -13.21 4.06 -9.62
C TYR A 157 -13.40 2.62 -10.06
N LEU A 158 -14.05 1.82 -9.23
CA LEU A 158 -14.32 0.41 -9.48
C LEU A 158 -15.82 0.13 -9.29
N TRP A 159 -16.43 -0.45 -10.32
CA TRP A 159 -17.78 -1.02 -10.23
C TRP A 159 -17.68 -2.53 -10.13
N HIS A 160 -18.47 -3.12 -9.24
CA HIS A 160 -18.63 -4.56 -9.12
C HIS A 160 -20.11 -4.88 -8.96
N GLU A 161 -20.62 -5.78 -9.79
CA GLU A 161 -22.03 -6.22 -9.75
C GLU A 161 -23.08 -5.07 -9.77
N GLY A 162 -22.74 -3.94 -10.39
CA GLY A 162 -23.65 -2.79 -10.48
C GLY A 162 -23.53 -1.78 -9.33
N GLU A 163 -22.63 -2.01 -8.37
CA GLU A 163 -22.35 -1.11 -7.24
C GLU A 163 -20.95 -0.49 -7.34
N LEU A 164 -20.80 0.74 -6.82
CA LEU A 164 -19.54 1.47 -6.79
C LEU A 164 -18.75 1.08 -5.52
N VAL A 165 -17.73 0.24 -5.68
CA VAL A 165 -16.99 -0.35 -4.54
C VAL A 165 -15.77 0.47 -4.11
N ALA A 166 -15.19 1.22 -5.05
CA ALA A 166 -14.12 2.17 -4.76
C ALA A 166 -14.31 3.42 -5.63
N ASP A 167 -14.15 4.61 -5.01
CA ASP A 167 -14.23 5.89 -5.71
C ASP A 167 -13.13 6.83 -5.24
N TRP A 168 -12.24 7.19 -6.15
CA TRP A 168 -11.13 8.13 -5.97
C TRP A 168 -11.19 9.28 -6.98
N ARG A 169 -12.33 9.49 -7.63
CA ARG A 169 -12.53 10.59 -8.58
C ARG A 169 -12.37 11.94 -7.90
N GLY A 170 -11.47 12.77 -8.42
CA GLY A 170 -11.17 14.07 -7.86
C GLY A 170 -10.49 14.02 -6.48
N ALA A 171 -9.86 12.89 -6.14
CA ALA A 171 -8.92 12.79 -5.03
C ALA A 171 -7.59 13.49 -5.39
N PRO A 172 -6.89 14.10 -4.42
CA PRO A 172 -5.56 14.66 -4.65
C PRO A 172 -4.56 13.61 -5.15
N ASP A 173 -3.69 14.04 -6.05
CA ASP A 173 -2.58 13.26 -6.62
C ASP A 173 -1.23 13.51 -5.90
N ASN A 174 -1.30 14.13 -4.71
CA ASN A 174 -0.22 14.25 -3.74
C ASN A 174 -0.78 13.95 -2.34
N TYR A 175 0.08 13.69 -1.36
CA TYR A 175 -0.35 13.36 0.00
C TYR A 175 -1.27 14.43 0.61
N TYR A 176 -2.27 14.00 1.39
CA TYR A 176 -3.21 14.91 2.07
C TYR A 176 -3.75 14.29 3.35
N ARG A 177 -4.20 15.12 4.29
CA ARG A 177 -4.99 14.62 5.42
C ARG A 177 -6.40 14.36 4.96
N ILE A 178 -6.94 13.20 5.31
CA ILE A 178 -8.26 12.79 4.83
C ILE A 178 -9.36 13.60 5.54
N SER A 179 -10.43 13.97 4.84
CA SER A 179 -11.66 14.53 5.43
C SER A 179 -12.53 13.42 6.02
N TYR A 180 -13.15 13.69 7.17
CA TYR A 180 -14.09 12.73 7.80
C TYR A 180 -15.43 12.66 7.06
N GLU A 181 -15.67 13.59 6.14
CA GLU A 181 -16.91 13.74 5.37
C GLU A 181 -16.78 13.17 3.95
N ASP A 182 -15.59 13.27 3.34
CA ASP A 182 -15.28 12.72 2.02
C ASP A 182 -13.81 12.33 1.96
N HIS A 183 -13.53 11.02 1.89
CA HIS A 183 -12.14 10.52 1.91
C HIS A 183 -11.31 10.97 0.71
N ARG A 184 -11.95 11.47 -0.35
CA ARG A 184 -11.29 12.02 -1.55
C ARG A 184 -10.90 13.49 -1.38
N LYS A 185 -11.12 14.10 -0.21
CA LYS A 185 -10.86 15.53 0.00
C LYS A 185 -9.88 15.77 1.15
N PRO A 186 -9.04 16.83 1.04
CA PRO A 186 -8.27 17.32 2.17
C PRO A 186 -9.18 17.70 3.35
N GLY A 187 -8.77 17.32 4.55
CA GLY A 187 -9.50 17.57 5.78
C GLY A 187 -8.61 17.55 7.02
N LYS A 188 -9.20 17.17 8.15
CA LYS A 188 -8.60 17.34 9.48
C LYS A 188 -8.33 16.02 10.22
N SER A 189 -8.54 14.87 9.60
CA SER A 189 -8.22 13.60 10.24
C SER A 189 -6.71 13.49 10.54
N LYS A 190 -6.39 12.62 11.49
CA LYS A 190 -5.01 12.24 11.81
C LYS A 190 -4.42 11.36 10.72
N VAL A 191 -5.25 10.69 9.93
CA VAL A 191 -4.86 9.85 8.79
C VAL A 191 -4.42 10.71 7.61
N ILE A 192 -3.28 10.34 7.03
CA ILE A 192 -2.71 10.94 5.84
C ILE A 192 -2.82 9.91 4.71
N GLU A 193 -3.44 10.31 3.61
CA GLU A 193 -3.39 9.53 2.37
C GLU A 193 -2.06 9.77 1.66
N ILE A 194 -1.40 8.70 1.22
CA ILE A 194 -0.29 8.74 0.26
C ILE A 194 -0.77 8.06 -1.03
N PRO A 195 -1.23 8.83 -2.02
CA PRO A 195 -1.83 8.27 -3.22
C PRO A 195 -0.80 7.54 -4.08
N LEU A 196 -1.27 6.62 -4.90
CA LEU A 196 -0.48 6.05 -5.99
C LEU A 196 0.01 7.18 -6.91
N GLY A 197 1.29 7.14 -7.25
CA GLY A 197 1.84 8.14 -8.15
C GLY A 197 1.24 7.99 -9.54
N THR A 198 0.58 9.02 -10.05
CA THR A 198 -0.06 8.99 -11.37
C THR A 198 0.34 10.19 -12.21
N SER A 199 0.20 10.05 -13.52
CA SER A 199 0.24 11.15 -14.48
C SER A 199 -0.72 10.84 -15.64
N GLY A 200 -1.92 11.41 -15.57
CA GLY A 200 -3.00 11.07 -16.48
C GLY A 200 -3.36 9.59 -16.36
N LYS A 201 -3.18 8.82 -17.43
CA LYS A 201 -3.47 7.37 -17.46
C LYS A 201 -2.31 6.48 -17.01
N ASP A 202 -1.11 7.06 -16.83
CA ASP A 202 0.08 6.32 -16.44
C ASP A 202 0.18 6.31 -14.90
N ALA A 203 0.12 5.12 -14.27
CA ALA A 203 0.22 4.95 -12.82
C ALA A 203 1.50 4.20 -12.42
N LEU A 204 2.06 4.52 -11.26
CA LEU A 204 3.21 3.83 -10.65
C LEU A 204 2.82 2.47 -10.05
N TYR A 205 2.01 1.71 -10.78
CA TYR A 205 1.60 0.35 -10.49
C TYR A 205 2.39 -0.61 -11.38
N ILE A 206 3.45 -1.19 -10.82
CA ILE A 206 4.48 -1.90 -11.59
C ILE A 206 3.91 -3.08 -12.39
N ASP A 207 2.90 -3.74 -11.85
CA ASP A 207 2.44 -5.04 -12.30
C ASP A 207 1.69 -4.93 -13.62
N ILE A 208 0.78 -3.96 -13.70
CA ILE A 208 -0.06 -3.74 -14.87
C ILE A 208 0.50 -2.66 -15.81
N THR A 209 1.38 -1.78 -15.33
CA THR A 209 1.88 -0.65 -16.12
C THR A 209 3.24 -0.94 -16.77
N SER A 210 3.37 -0.66 -18.07
CA SER A 210 4.63 -0.82 -18.80
C SER A 210 5.76 0.05 -18.22
N LEU A 211 7.02 -0.37 -18.35
CA LEU A 211 8.18 0.44 -17.91
C LEU A 211 8.23 1.83 -18.58
N LYS A 212 7.74 1.95 -19.81
CA LYS A 212 7.63 3.24 -20.52
C LYS A 212 6.64 4.18 -19.83
N SER A 213 5.51 3.64 -19.38
CA SER A 213 4.49 4.38 -18.64
C SER A 213 4.97 4.74 -17.23
N ILE A 214 5.64 3.83 -16.51
CA ILE A 214 6.31 4.14 -15.24
C ILE A 214 7.30 5.30 -15.41
N TRP A 215 8.11 5.27 -16.47
CA TRP A 215 9.04 6.35 -16.78
C TRP A 215 8.34 7.69 -17.07
N LYS A 216 7.24 7.69 -17.83
CA LYS A 216 6.45 8.90 -18.08
C LYS A 216 5.87 9.48 -16.79
N ALA A 217 5.26 8.64 -15.96
CA ALA A 217 4.68 9.06 -14.68
C ALA A 217 5.75 9.64 -13.74
N ALA A 218 6.86 8.93 -13.52
CA ALA A 218 7.96 9.40 -12.67
C ALA A 218 8.57 10.72 -13.18
N ARG A 219 8.73 10.87 -14.50
CA ARG A 219 9.23 12.11 -15.11
C ARG A 219 8.25 13.26 -14.95
N ALA A 220 6.95 13.02 -15.10
CA ALA A 220 5.93 14.04 -14.97
C ALA A 220 5.80 14.52 -13.51
N LEU A 221 5.83 13.60 -12.54
CA LEU A 221 5.88 13.94 -11.12
C LEU A 221 7.12 14.78 -10.78
N ALA A 222 8.29 14.44 -11.34
CA ALA A 222 9.51 15.25 -11.13
C ALA A 222 9.48 16.61 -11.85
N LYS A 223 8.64 16.77 -12.87
CA LYS A 223 8.39 18.08 -13.47
C LYS A 223 7.47 18.89 -12.54
N LYS A 224 6.38 18.28 -12.06
CA LYS A 224 5.44 18.87 -11.11
C LYS A 224 6.14 19.33 -9.82
N ASP A 225 7.05 18.53 -9.27
CA ASP A 225 7.88 18.87 -8.09
C ASP A 225 8.69 20.17 -8.27
N LYS A 226 9.05 20.52 -9.51
CA LYS A 226 9.76 21.77 -9.82
C LYS A 226 8.83 22.96 -10.00
N GLU A 227 7.55 22.71 -10.30
CA GLU A 227 6.55 23.73 -10.62
C GLU A 227 5.71 24.08 -9.38
N GLU A 228 5.51 23.13 -8.47
CA GLU A 228 4.69 23.30 -7.27
C GLU A 228 5.51 23.69 -6.04
N SER A 229 4.89 24.49 -5.16
CA SER A 229 5.46 24.86 -3.87
C SER A 229 5.13 23.80 -2.81
N GLY A 230 5.86 22.69 -2.81
CA GLY A 230 5.68 21.63 -1.81
C GLY A 230 6.47 20.37 -2.17
N ASP A 231 6.75 19.53 -1.18
CA ASP A 231 7.27 18.20 -1.45
C ASP A 231 6.15 17.31 -2.02
N ILE A 232 6.50 16.43 -2.95
CA ILE A 232 5.57 15.43 -3.48
C ILE A 232 5.89 14.09 -2.83
N ILE A 233 4.87 13.45 -2.25
CA ILE A 233 4.98 12.11 -1.66
C ILE A 233 3.89 11.24 -2.27
N VAL A 234 4.31 10.20 -2.99
CA VAL A 234 3.41 9.26 -3.66
C VAL A 234 3.90 7.82 -3.47
N SER A 235 3.01 6.86 -3.66
CA SER A 235 3.36 5.44 -3.60
C SER A 235 3.70 4.86 -4.97
N VAL A 236 4.52 3.80 -4.95
CA VAL A 236 4.86 2.93 -6.08
C VAL A 236 4.45 1.53 -5.67
N LEU A 237 3.53 0.92 -6.39
CA LEU A 237 2.87 -0.32 -5.99
C LEU A 237 3.39 -1.53 -6.76
N SER A 238 3.55 -2.65 -6.06
CA SER A 238 3.63 -4.00 -6.63
C SER A 238 2.96 -5.02 -5.71
N HIS A 239 2.78 -6.25 -6.17
CA HIS A 239 2.26 -7.35 -5.36
C HIS A 239 3.32 -8.42 -5.10
N THR A 240 3.17 -9.16 -4.01
CA THR A 240 4.08 -10.24 -3.60
C THR A 240 4.20 -11.34 -4.67
N TYR A 241 3.13 -11.68 -5.38
CA TYR A 241 3.15 -12.66 -6.48
C TYR A 241 4.04 -12.23 -7.67
N GLU A 242 4.33 -10.93 -7.83
CA GLU A 242 5.23 -10.45 -8.89
C GLU A 242 6.71 -10.80 -8.63
N PHE A 243 7.03 -11.35 -7.46
CA PHE A 243 8.40 -11.78 -7.15
C PHE A 243 8.69 -13.22 -7.58
N SER A 244 7.72 -13.91 -8.20
CA SER A 244 7.77 -15.33 -8.56
C SER A 244 8.82 -15.66 -9.63
N SER A 245 8.97 -14.84 -10.67
CA SER A 245 9.87 -15.14 -11.79
C SER A 245 11.03 -14.16 -11.94
N PHE A 246 12.09 -14.57 -12.64
CA PHE A 246 13.24 -13.72 -12.90
C PHE A 246 12.85 -12.45 -13.69
N TRP A 247 12.00 -12.59 -14.71
CA TRP A 247 11.58 -11.49 -15.56
C TRP A 247 10.71 -10.47 -14.82
N LYS A 248 9.76 -10.94 -14.00
CA LYS A 248 8.95 -10.05 -13.16
C LYS A 248 9.83 -9.31 -12.14
N ARG A 249 10.76 -10.00 -11.48
CA ARG A 249 11.77 -9.38 -10.59
C ARG A 249 12.67 -8.35 -11.29
N LEU A 250 13.07 -8.62 -12.54
CA LEU A 250 13.85 -7.66 -13.34
C LEU A 250 13.01 -6.41 -13.64
N ARG A 251 11.74 -6.58 -14.02
CA ARG A 251 10.80 -5.47 -14.23
C ARG A 251 10.65 -4.59 -12.99
N ILE A 252 10.44 -5.19 -11.82
CA ILE A 252 10.36 -4.44 -10.55
C ILE A 252 11.64 -3.63 -10.33
N ARG A 253 12.82 -4.26 -10.44
CA ARG A 253 14.10 -3.55 -10.31
C ARG A 253 14.23 -2.39 -11.29
N SER A 254 13.87 -2.59 -12.56
CA SER A 254 13.91 -1.54 -13.57
C SER A 254 12.96 -0.38 -13.24
N ALA A 255 11.73 -0.68 -12.78
CA ALA A 255 10.78 0.34 -12.35
C ALA A 255 11.32 1.15 -11.16
N LEU A 256 11.87 0.48 -10.15
CA LEU A 256 12.48 1.16 -8.99
C LEU A 256 13.67 2.03 -9.39
N LEU A 257 14.52 1.58 -10.31
CA LEU A 257 15.63 2.38 -10.83
C LEU A 257 15.15 3.62 -11.61
N ILE A 258 14.06 3.48 -12.37
CA ILE A 258 13.39 4.60 -13.04
C ILE A 258 12.93 5.62 -12.00
N CYS A 259 12.20 5.21 -10.95
CA CYS A 259 11.75 6.14 -9.91
C CYS A 259 12.95 6.81 -9.20
N LYS A 260 13.99 6.03 -8.86
CA LYS A 260 15.22 6.53 -8.21
C LYS A 260 15.98 7.57 -9.05
N ARG A 261 15.82 7.56 -10.38
CA ARG A 261 16.37 8.59 -11.29
C ARG A 261 15.76 9.97 -11.04
N TYR A 262 14.51 10.02 -10.59
CA TYR A 262 13.67 11.21 -10.53
C TYR A 262 13.34 11.68 -9.11
N GLY A 263 13.47 10.81 -8.11
CA GLY A 263 13.16 11.12 -6.71
C GLY A 263 13.88 10.19 -5.74
N LYS A 264 13.49 10.25 -4.46
CA LYS A 264 14.09 9.47 -3.37
C LYS A 264 13.08 8.48 -2.80
N PHE A 265 13.53 7.27 -2.51
CA PHE A 265 12.70 6.32 -1.75
C PHE A 265 12.80 6.62 -0.26
N ILE A 266 11.65 6.59 0.42
CA ILE A 266 11.50 6.73 1.86
C ILE A 266 10.57 5.63 2.39
N ASN A 267 10.65 5.35 3.68
CA ASN A 267 9.61 4.57 4.36
C ASN A 267 8.51 5.50 4.92
N ASP A 268 7.45 4.90 5.46
CA ASP A 268 6.33 5.61 6.09
C ASP A 268 6.75 6.47 7.30
N ARG A 269 7.71 6.03 8.12
CA ARG A 269 8.22 6.81 9.27
C ARG A 269 8.94 8.08 8.84
N GLU A 270 9.77 8.00 7.81
CA GLU A 270 10.42 9.16 7.19
C GLU A 270 9.39 10.10 6.55
N ALA A 271 8.30 9.56 6.00
CA ALA A 271 7.19 10.39 5.51
C ALA A 271 6.56 11.22 6.63
N ILE A 272 6.41 10.68 7.85
CA ILE A 272 5.94 11.45 9.02
C ILE A 272 6.87 12.63 9.28
N GLU A 273 8.17 12.39 9.31
CA GLU A 273 9.18 13.42 9.60
C GLU A 273 9.11 14.54 8.57
N ILE A 274 9.12 14.20 7.28
CA ILE A 274 9.02 15.16 6.16
C ILE A 274 7.75 16.00 6.29
N ILE A 275 6.59 15.36 6.50
CA ILE A 275 5.31 16.04 6.60
C ILE A 275 5.23 16.95 7.83
N ASN A 276 5.84 16.55 8.95
CA ASN A 276 5.84 17.34 10.18
C ASN A 276 6.84 18.50 10.15
N THR A 277 8.02 18.34 9.56
CA THR A 277 8.99 19.44 9.40
C THR A 277 8.38 20.59 8.59
N LEU A 278 7.56 20.29 7.59
CA LEU A 278 6.84 21.29 6.79
C LEU A 278 5.81 22.09 7.61
N ARG A 279 5.30 21.54 8.72
CA ARG A 279 4.33 22.21 9.59
C ARG A 279 4.97 23.17 10.58
N GLY A 280 6.22 22.93 10.98
CA GLY A 280 6.95 23.85 11.87
C GLY A 280 7.46 25.11 11.16
N ALA A 281 7.47 25.13 9.83
CA ALA A 281 7.96 26.23 8.99
C ALA A 281 6.85 27.10 8.38
N ARG A 282 5.57 26.82 8.68
CA ARG A 282 4.39 27.59 8.23
C ARG A 282 3.64 28.10 9.45
#